data_AF-A0A818LUF7-F1
#
_entry.id   AF-A0A818LUF7-F1
#
_cell.length_a   1.000
_cell.length_b   1.000
_cell.length_c   1.000
_cell.angle_alpha   90.00
_cell.angle_beta   90.00
_cell.angle_gamma   90.00
#
_symmetry.space_group_name_H-M   'P 1'
#
loop_
_entity.id
_entity.type
_entity.pdbx_description
1 polymer ?
#
loop_
_entity_poly.entity_id
_entity_poly.type
_entity_poly.pdbx_seq_one_letter_code
_entity_poly.pdbx_strand_id
1 'polypeptide(L)'
;MNNMNIIVQCSFFVLLFDLISSNQDAVSYSSTFKLVNQQSGDRLHSHEVNYGSGSGQQSVTGSPDATDVNSYWQVHGENCQRGSPIKCDSIIRLLHVATRKNLHSHDFASPLSYNQEVSASDEGGIGDEGDMWKVICSNENDYWLRKDGIRLKHVATDKYLHLTGDTYGRPIHGQKEISCYPNANNQNLWKVDAGVYVRPSSEPQLSIPNNEFNAHSQSIYTDHVDYEL
;
A
#
# COMPACT_ATOMS: atom_id res chain seq x y z
N MET A 1 -42.26 36.63 -7.61
CA MET A 1 -40.80 36.69 -7.38
C MET A 1 -40.53 35.94 -6.08
N ASN A 2 -39.82 34.79 -6.11
CA ASN A 2 -39.20 34.08 -4.96
C ASN A 2 -38.89 32.58 -5.19
N ASN A 3 -38.93 32.05 -6.42
CA ASN A 3 -38.54 30.65 -6.69
C ASN A 3 -37.13 30.47 -7.31
N MET A 4 -36.41 31.56 -7.59
CA MET A 4 -35.11 31.49 -8.27
C MET A 4 -33.90 31.47 -7.31
N ASN A 5 -34.09 31.84 -6.04
CA ASN A 5 -33.00 31.87 -5.04
C ASN A 5 -32.79 30.53 -4.31
N ILE A 6 -33.83 29.68 -4.19
CA ILE A 6 -33.74 28.40 -3.47
C ILE A 6 -32.95 27.35 -4.28
N ILE A 7 -33.12 27.33 -5.61
CA ILE A 7 -32.42 26.39 -6.49
C ILE A 7 -30.91 26.70 -6.53
N VAL A 8 -30.54 27.99 -6.56
CA VAL A 8 -29.13 28.42 -6.58
C VAL A 8 -28.42 28.08 -5.27
N GLN A 9 -29.12 28.18 -4.13
CA GLN A 9 -28.56 27.90 -2.81
C GLN A 9 -28.37 26.38 -2.57
N CYS A 10 -29.25 25.53 -3.09
CA CYS A 10 -29.05 24.07 -3.08
C CYS A 10 -27.89 23.63 -3.98
N SER A 11 -27.78 24.17 -5.20
CA SER A 11 -26.70 23.81 -6.12
C SER A 11 -25.30 24.22 -5.61
N PHE A 12 -25.21 25.34 -4.90
CA PHE A 12 -23.94 25.78 -4.28
C PHE A 12 -23.55 24.91 -3.08
N PHE A 13 -24.52 24.42 -2.31
CA PHE A 13 -24.29 23.51 -1.17
C PHE A 13 -23.88 22.10 -1.61
N VAL A 14 -24.43 21.60 -2.74
CA VAL A 14 -24.03 20.31 -3.34
C VAL A 14 -22.58 20.37 -3.84
N LEU A 15 -22.20 21.44 -4.54
CA LEU A 15 -20.83 21.63 -5.03
C LEU A 15 -19.80 21.79 -3.89
N LEU A 16 -20.19 22.38 -2.76
CA LEU A 16 -19.31 22.49 -1.59
C LEU A 16 -19.13 21.15 -0.86
N PHE A 17 -20.15 20.27 -0.89
CA PHE A 17 -20.07 18.93 -0.28
C PHE A 17 -19.15 17.99 -1.06
N ASP A 18 -19.21 18.02 -2.39
CA ASP A 18 -18.37 17.16 -3.25
C ASP A 18 -16.88 17.49 -3.15
N LEU A 19 -16.52 18.78 -3.02
CA LEU A 19 -15.13 19.23 -2.88
C LEU A 19 -14.50 18.84 -1.53
N ILE A 20 -15.29 18.77 -0.46
CA ILE A 20 -14.80 18.37 0.87
C ILE A 20 -14.72 16.83 0.99
N SER A 21 -15.55 16.10 0.24
CA SER A 21 -15.63 14.64 0.29
C SER A 21 -14.44 13.94 -0.37
N SER A 22 -13.86 14.50 -1.44
CA SER A 22 -12.88 13.77 -2.27
C SER A 22 -11.60 13.35 -1.53
N ASN A 23 -11.13 14.18 -0.59
CA ASN A 23 -9.94 13.86 0.21
C ASN A 23 -10.20 12.85 1.34
N GLN A 24 -11.43 12.75 1.85
CA GLN A 24 -11.72 11.80 2.95
C GLN A 24 -11.78 10.34 2.48
N ASP A 25 -12.07 10.13 1.20
CA ASP A 25 -12.19 8.81 0.57
C ASP A 25 -10.90 8.33 -0.10
N ALA A 26 -9.84 9.14 -0.08
CA ALA A 26 -8.54 8.72 -0.61
C ALA A 26 -7.91 7.62 0.26
N VAL A 27 -7.14 6.74 -0.39
CA VAL A 27 -6.16 5.88 0.28
C VAL A 27 -5.00 6.77 0.70
N SER A 28 -4.55 6.62 1.94
CA SER A 28 -3.48 7.42 2.51
C SER A 28 -2.27 6.58 2.91
N TYR A 29 -1.10 7.19 2.94
CA TYR A 29 0.13 6.52 3.36
C TYR A 29 0.03 5.94 4.79
N SER A 30 0.68 4.78 4.99
CA SER A 30 0.61 3.94 6.19
C SER A 30 -0.73 3.26 6.45
N SER A 31 -1.69 3.35 5.53
CA SER A 31 -2.92 2.55 5.58
C SER A 31 -2.67 1.08 5.32
N THR A 32 -3.55 0.23 5.86
CA THR A 32 -3.49 -1.22 5.67
C THR A 32 -4.81 -1.69 5.07
N PHE A 33 -4.77 -2.49 4.01
CA PHE A 33 -5.98 -2.94 3.30
C PHE A 33 -5.74 -4.28 2.61
N LYS A 34 -6.83 -4.89 2.14
CA LYS A 34 -6.77 -5.99 1.16
C LYS A 34 -6.87 -5.41 -0.24
N LEU A 35 -6.05 -5.91 -1.16
CA LEU A 35 -6.11 -5.53 -2.57
C LEU A 35 -6.85 -6.61 -3.35
N VAL A 36 -8.05 -6.29 -3.86
CA VAL A 36 -8.98 -7.23 -4.48
C VAL A 36 -8.93 -7.07 -6.00
N ASN A 37 -8.74 -8.17 -6.71
CA ASN A 37 -8.84 -8.20 -8.17
C ASN A 37 -10.31 -8.04 -8.59
N GLN A 38 -10.62 -7.03 -9.41
CA GLN A 38 -12.01 -6.71 -9.74
C GLN A 38 -12.70 -7.76 -10.62
N GLN A 39 -11.95 -8.50 -11.43
CA GLN A 39 -12.50 -9.52 -12.33
C GLN A 39 -12.84 -10.82 -11.57
N SER A 40 -11.98 -11.24 -10.64
CA SER A 40 -12.10 -12.53 -9.96
C SER A 40 -12.67 -12.45 -8.54
N GLY A 41 -12.53 -11.31 -7.85
CA GLY A 41 -12.87 -11.16 -6.42
C GLY A 41 -11.79 -11.67 -5.46
N ASP A 42 -10.71 -12.26 -5.97
CA ASP A 42 -9.60 -12.77 -5.16
C ASP A 42 -8.72 -11.64 -4.63
N ARG A 43 -8.06 -11.90 -3.50
CA ARG A 43 -7.23 -10.93 -2.79
C ARG A 43 -5.76 -11.24 -2.99
N LEU A 44 -4.97 -10.20 -3.22
CA LEU A 44 -3.52 -10.30 -3.14
C LEU A 44 -3.12 -10.85 -1.77
N HIS A 45 -2.34 -11.91 -1.77
CA HIS A 45 -2.08 -12.74 -0.60
C HIS A 45 -0.64 -13.26 -0.63
N SER A 46 -0.05 -13.47 0.53
CA SER A 46 1.25 -14.11 0.66
C SER A 46 1.34 -14.88 1.98
N HIS A 47 2.31 -15.77 2.15
CA HIS A 47 2.41 -16.68 3.29
C HIS A 47 3.80 -17.33 3.31
N GLU A 48 4.14 -18.10 4.34
CA GLU A 48 5.45 -18.74 4.50
C GLU A 48 5.64 -19.99 3.61
N VAL A 49 5.38 -19.86 2.32
CA VAL A 49 5.71 -20.86 1.29
C VAL A 49 6.50 -20.15 0.21
N ASN A 50 7.61 -20.74 -0.18
CA ASN A 50 8.46 -20.22 -1.24
C ASN A 50 8.15 -20.91 -2.56
N TYR A 51 8.43 -20.23 -3.67
CA TYR A 51 8.42 -20.88 -4.97
C TYR A 51 9.49 -21.98 -5.03
N GLY A 52 9.17 -23.09 -5.70
CA GLY A 52 10.14 -24.16 -6.03
C GLY A 52 10.87 -23.93 -7.35
N SER A 53 10.55 -22.83 -8.04
CA SER A 53 11.08 -22.42 -9.34
C SER A 53 11.39 -20.91 -9.32
N GLY A 54 11.86 -20.38 -10.44
CA GLY A 54 12.12 -18.94 -10.57
C GLY A 54 13.17 -18.48 -9.57
N SER A 55 12.85 -17.44 -8.79
CA SER A 55 13.79 -16.88 -7.81
C SER A 55 13.92 -17.70 -6.52
N GLY A 56 12.96 -18.59 -6.24
CA GLY A 56 12.86 -19.29 -4.96
C GLY A 56 12.43 -18.42 -3.77
N GLN A 57 12.00 -17.18 -4.02
CA GLN A 57 11.50 -16.27 -2.98
C GLN A 57 10.09 -16.67 -2.50
N GLN A 58 9.59 -15.96 -1.48
CA GLN A 58 8.25 -16.20 -0.91
C GLN A 58 7.16 -15.94 -1.97
N SER A 59 6.20 -16.86 -2.06
CA SER A 59 5.16 -16.79 -3.08
C SER A 59 4.11 -15.72 -2.80
N VAL A 60 3.59 -15.13 -3.86
CA VAL A 60 2.46 -14.20 -3.85
C VAL A 60 1.35 -14.78 -4.72
N THR A 61 0.14 -14.80 -4.19
CA THR A 61 -1.00 -15.50 -4.80
C THR A 61 -2.28 -14.66 -4.72
N GLY A 62 -3.30 -15.07 -5.48
CA GLY A 62 -4.68 -14.63 -5.33
C GLY A 62 -5.44 -15.60 -4.44
N SER A 63 -5.87 -15.16 -3.25
CA SER A 63 -6.67 -15.97 -2.33
C SER A 63 -8.16 -15.65 -2.47
N PRO A 64 -9.04 -16.66 -2.61
CA PRO A 64 -10.49 -16.45 -2.58
C PRO A 64 -11.03 -16.27 -1.14
N ASP A 65 -10.23 -16.57 -0.11
CA ASP A 65 -10.67 -16.42 1.28
C ASP A 65 -10.75 -14.93 1.66
N ALA A 66 -11.97 -14.44 1.82
CA ALA A 66 -12.20 -13.05 2.14
C ALA A 66 -11.75 -12.65 3.56
N THR A 67 -11.62 -13.62 4.45
CA THR A 67 -11.36 -13.43 5.89
C THR A 67 -9.89 -13.56 6.26
N ASP A 68 -9.06 -14.13 5.38
CA ASP A 68 -7.66 -14.40 5.66
C ASP A 68 -6.87 -13.12 6.00
N VAL A 69 -6.13 -13.18 7.11
CA VAL A 69 -5.27 -12.10 7.61
C VAL A 69 -4.01 -11.92 6.76
N ASN A 70 -3.59 -12.96 6.05
CA ASN A 70 -2.46 -12.96 5.11
C ASN A 70 -2.75 -12.24 3.78
N SER A 71 -3.92 -11.60 3.67
CA SER A 71 -4.27 -10.70 2.57
C SER A 71 -4.10 -9.22 2.92
N TYR A 72 -3.58 -8.90 4.11
CA TYR A 72 -3.34 -7.52 4.51
C TYR A 72 -1.98 -7.01 4.04
N TRP A 73 -2.01 -5.87 3.34
CA TRP A 73 -0.85 -5.14 2.86
C TRP A 73 -0.88 -3.72 3.41
N GLN A 74 0.27 -3.23 3.86
CA GLN A 74 0.46 -1.84 4.27
C GLN A 74 1.12 -1.05 3.15
N VAL A 75 0.57 0.14 2.83
CA VAL A 75 1.14 1.01 1.82
C VAL A 75 2.17 1.98 2.41
N HIS A 76 3.33 2.05 1.76
CA HIS A 76 4.43 2.96 2.09
C HIS A 76 4.82 3.76 0.85
N GLY A 77 5.42 4.94 1.06
CA GLY A 77 6.01 5.75 0.01
C GLY A 77 7.35 6.32 0.47
N GLU A 78 8.17 6.74 -0.48
CA GLU A 78 9.41 7.46 -0.17
C GLU A 78 9.07 8.92 0.16
N ASN A 79 9.64 9.44 1.27
CA ASN A 79 9.43 10.81 1.72
C ASN A 79 7.95 11.23 1.89
N CYS A 80 7.08 10.28 2.27
CA CYS A 80 5.65 10.55 2.46
C CYS A 80 5.31 10.92 3.91
N GLN A 81 4.39 11.87 4.09
CA GLN A 81 3.79 12.13 5.39
C GLN A 81 2.72 11.07 5.71
N ARG A 82 2.79 10.48 6.91
CA ARG A 82 1.78 9.53 7.39
C ARG A 82 0.36 10.12 7.27
N GLY A 83 -0.57 9.36 6.72
CA GLY A 83 -1.96 9.77 6.56
C GLY A 83 -2.23 10.77 5.43
N SER A 84 -1.21 11.25 4.71
CA SER A 84 -1.45 12.06 3.51
C SER A 84 -2.04 11.21 2.38
N PRO A 85 -2.94 11.77 1.56
CA PRO A 85 -3.58 11.04 0.47
C PRO A 85 -2.57 10.70 -0.64
N ILE A 86 -2.70 9.50 -1.21
CA ILE A 86 -1.82 9.02 -2.29
C ILE A 86 -2.34 9.55 -3.63
N LYS A 87 -1.50 10.34 -4.32
CA LYS A 87 -1.81 10.83 -5.66
C LYS A 87 -1.73 9.70 -6.68
N CYS A 88 -2.53 9.78 -7.74
CA CYS A 88 -2.31 8.96 -8.92
C CYS A 88 -0.89 9.24 -9.47
N ASP A 89 -0.30 8.22 -10.11
CA ASP A 89 1.10 8.18 -10.57
C ASP A 89 2.18 8.22 -9.47
N SER A 90 1.80 8.24 -8.19
CA SER A 90 2.75 8.07 -7.09
C SER A 90 3.39 6.69 -7.14
N ILE A 91 4.67 6.63 -6.77
CA ILE A 91 5.39 5.38 -6.55
C ILE A 91 5.22 4.99 -5.09
N ILE A 92 4.81 3.75 -4.86
CA ILE A 92 4.56 3.17 -3.55
C ILE A 92 5.28 1.83 -3.40
N ARG A 93 5.32 1.34 -2.17
CA ARG A 93 5.66 -0.05 -1.84
C ARG A 93 4.49 -0.66 -1.06
N LEU A 94 4.26 -1.95 -1.25
CA LEU A 94 3.26 -2.71 -0.49
C LEU A 94 3.97 -3.73 0.39
N LEU A 95 3.84 -3.56 1.71
CA LEU A 95 4.45 -4.44 2.70
C LEU A 95 3.42 -5.46 3.17
N HIS A 96 3.70 -6.74 3.00
CA HIS A 96 2.87 -7.81 3.54
C HIS A 96 2.92 -7.76 5.07
N VAL A 97 1.76 -7.62 5.71
CA VAL A 97 1.71 -7.33 7.15
C VAL A 97 2.25 -8.49 7.98
N ALA A 98 1.89 -9.74 7.63
CA ALA A 98 2.22 -10.91 8.42
C ALA A 98 3.72 -11.27 8.33
N THR A 99 4.31 -11.25 7.13
CA THR A 99 5.70 -11.69 6.92
C THR A 99 6.70 -10.54 6.85
N ARG A 100 6.22 -9.29 6.83
CA ARG A 100 7.04 -8.07 6.75
C ARG A 100 7.91 -7.98 5.48
N LYS A 101 7.45 -8.64 4.41
CA LYS A 101 8.08 -8.66 3.08
C LYS A 101 7.45 -7.67 2.12
N ASN A 102 8.24 -7.05 1.25
CA ASN A 102 7.70 -6.18 0.20
C ASN A 102 7.16 -7.01 -0.98
N LEU A 103 6.07 -6.54 -1.58
CA LEU A 103 5.64 -7.00 -2.90
C LEU A 103 6.74 -6.64 -3.91
N HIS A 104 7.31 -7.66 -4.52
CA HIS A 104 8.52 -7.56 -5.31
C HIS A 104 8.32 -8.15 -6.71
N SER A 105 9.03 -7.62 -7.70
CA SER A 105 9.14 -8.23 -9.02
C SER A 105 10.51 -7.99 -9.63
N HIS A 106 10.90 -8.89 -10.53
CA HIS A 106 12.25 -9.02 -11.09
C HIS A 106 12.22 -9.86 -12.36
N ASP A 107 13.36 -10.05 -13.02
CA ASP A 107 13.44 -10.78 -14.29
C ASP A 107 13.55 -12.31 -14.11
N PHE A 108 12.54 -12.90 -13.46
CA PHE A 108 12.34 -14.35 -13.37
C PHE A 108 11.00 -14.74 -14.00
N ALA A 109 10.91 -15.97 -14.52
CA ALA A 109 9.66 -16.51 -15.04
C ALA A 109 8.72 -16.92 -13.91
N SER A 110 7.42 -16.59 -14.02
CA SER A 110 6.41 -17.00 -13.05
C SER A 110 6.14 -18.51 -13.12
N PRO A 111 5.74 -19.15 -12.01
CA PRO A 111 5.74 -20.62 -11.91
C PRO A 111 4.77 -21.37 -12.84
N LEU A 112 3.62 -20.78 -13.20
CA LEU A 112 2.58 -21.47 -13.98
C LEU A 112 2.45 -20.91 -15.39
N SER A 113 2.34 -19.59 -15.53
CA SER A 113 2.11 -18.94 -16.83
C SER A 113 3.39 -18.53 -17.57
N TYR A 114 4.56 -18.63 -16.93
CA TYR A 114 5.84 -18.16 -17.47
C TYR A 114 5.82 -16.67 -17.88
N ASN A 115 4.96 -15.88 -17.24
CA ASN A 115 5.02 -14.42 -17.28
C ASN A 115 6.19 -13.95 -16.40
N GLN A 116 6.22 -12.67 -16.01
CA GLN A 116 7.21 -12.22 -15.03
C GLN A 116 6.77 -12.54 -13.60
N GLU A 117 7.67 -13.11 -12.81
CA GLU A 117 7.43 -13.48 -11.43
C GLU A 117 7.11 -12.25 -10.55
N VAL A 118 6.13 -12.44 -9.68
CA VAL A 118 5.85 -11.56 -8.54
C VAL A 118 6.02 -12.39 -7.27
N SER A 119 6.79 -11.86 -6.34
CA SER A 119 7.19 -12.51 -5.10
C SER A 119 7.01 -11.56 -3.92
N ALA A 120 7.22 -12.09 -2.72
CA ALA A 120 7.42 -11.29 -1.52
C ALA A 120 8.90 -11.43 -1.12
N SER A 121 9.63 -10.32 -1.08
CA SER A 121 11.08 -10.32 -0.85
C SER A 121 11.50 -9.35 0.24
N ASP A 122 12.66 -9.62 0.83
CA ASP A 122 13.39 -8.67 1.66
C ASP A 122 14.87 -8.66 1.25
N GLU A 123 15.43 -7.47 1.11
CA GLU A 123 16.82 -7.21 1.48
C GLU A 123 16.83 -6.45 2.83
N GLY A 124 16.65 -7.17 3.94
CA GLY A 124 16.86 -6.60 5.28
C GLY A 124 15.98 -5.41 5.69
N GLY A 125 14.77 -5.31 5.13
CA GLY A 125 13.77 -4.31 5.53
C GLY A 125 13.97 -2.90 4.96
N ILE A 126 14.92 -2.69 4.05
CA ILE A 126 15.18 -1.38 3.41
C ILE A 126 14.50 -1.28 2.04
N GLY A 127 14.30 -2.41 1.36
CA GLY A 127 13.66 -2.54 0.04
C GLY A 127 14.42 -1.86 -1.11
N ASP A 128 14.27 -2.37 -2.31
CA ASP A 128 15.03 -1.95 -3.51
C ASP A 128 14.10 -1.44 -4.64
N GLU A 129 14.65 -1.24 -5.84
CA GLU A 129 13.88 -0.81 -7.01
C GLU A 129 12.83 -1.85 -7.47
N GLY A 130 13.02 -3.13 -7.15
CA GLY A 130 12.08 -4.21 -7.46
C GLY A 130 10.82 -4.20 -6.59
N ASP A 131 10.81 -3.41 -5.53
CA ASP A 131 9.67 -3.19 -4.64
C ASP A 131 8.79 -2.01 -5.06
N MET A 132 9.19 -1.27 -6.10
CA MET A 132 8.56 0.00 -6.48
C MET A 132 7.40 -0.20 -7.46
N TRP A 133 6.21 0.24 -7.06
CA TRP A 133 4.98 0.15 -7.87
C TRP A 133 4.37 1.52 -8.08
N LYS A 134 4.11 1.90 -9.34
CA LYS A 134 3.37 3.10 -9.68
C LYS A 134 1.86 2.83 -9.63
N VAL A 135 1.12 3.71 -8.96
CA VAL A 135 -0.34 3.65 -8.87
C VAL A 135 -0.98 4.30 -10.10
N ILE A 136 -1.58 3.49 -10.97
CA ILE A 136 -2.31 3.98 -12.15
C ILE A 136 -3.79 3.96 -11.85
N CYS A 137 -4.39 5.14 -11.68
CA CYS A 137 -5.82 5.28 -11.44
C CYS A 137 -6.62 5.02 -12.73
N SER A 138 -7.78 4.37 -12.62
CA SER A 138 -8.62 4.07 -13.80
C SER A 138 -9.52 5.23 -14.21
N ASN A 139 -9.77 6.16 -13.28
CA ASN A 139 -10.55 7.36 -13.48
C ASN A 139 -9.64 8.59 -13.48
N GLU A 140 -10.11 9.69 -14.05
CA GLU A 140 -9.43 11.01 -14.06
C GLU A 140 -9.52 11.70 -12.68
N ASN A 141 -9.07 11.01 -11.63
CA ASN A 141 -8.98 11.55 -10.28
C ASN A 141 -7.53 11.93 -9.96
N ASP A 142 -7.33 12.96 -9.15
CA ASP A 142 -5.99 13.36 -8.68
C ASP A 142 -5.39 12.34 -7.69
N TYR A 143 -6.25 11.59 -6.99
CA TYR A 143 -5.90 10.70 -5.89
C TYR A 143 -6.45 9.29 -6.07
N TRP A 144 -5.76 8.32 -5.49
CA TRP A 144 -6.25 6.95 -5.37
C TRP A 144 -7.44 6.90 -4.40
N LEU A 145 -8.65 6.91 -4.94
CA LEU A 145 -9.88 6.79 -4.16
C LEU A 145 -10.19 5.34 -3.81
N ARG A 146 -10.69 5.08 -2.60
CA ARG A 146 -10.97 3.73 -2.09
C ARG A 146 -11.99 2.95 -2.93
N LYS A 147 -12.97 3.66 -3.49
CA LYS A 147 -14.05 3.06 -4.29
C LYS A 147 -13.63 2.71 -5.73
N ASP A 148 -12.49 3.24 -6.19
CA ASP A 148 -12.09 3.19 -7.58
C ASP A 148 -11.11 2.04 -7.87
N GLY A 149 -11.12 1.61 -9.13
CA GLY A 149 -10.14 0.66 -9.64
C GLY A 149 -8.79 1.32 -9.92
N ILE A 150 -7.71 0.61 -9.60
CA ILE A 150 -6.35 0.99 -9.95
C ILE A 150 -5.63 -0.17 -10.65
N ARG A 151 -4.51 0.14 -11.30
CA ARG A 151 -3.47 -0.83 -11.65
C ARG A 151 -2.20 -0.47 -10.89
N LEU A 152 -1.42 -1.49 -10.56
CA LEU A 152 -0.07 -1.32 -10.03
C LEU A 152 0.90 -1.68 -11.14
N LYS A 153 1.73 -0.72 -11.55
CA LYS A 153 2.74 -0.90 -12.59
C LYS A 153 4.10 -1.00 -11.94
N HIS A 154 4.77 -2.13 -12.10
CA HIS A 154 6.12 -2.34 -11.58
C HIS A 154 7.08 -1.36 -12.26
N VAL A 155 7.77 -0.54 -11.47
CA VAL A 155 8.55 0.60 -12.01
C VAL A 155 9.72 0.12 -12.86
N ALA A 156 10.48 -0.87 -12.41
CA ALA A 156 11.69 -1.32 -13.10
C ALA A 156 11.41 -2.01 -14.45
N THR A 157 10.22 -2.58 -14.64
CA THR A 157 9.92 -3.46 -15.79
C THR A 157 8.75 -2.99 -16.65
N ASP A 158 8.04 -1.95 -16.20
CA ASP A 158 6.87 -1.38 -16.87
C ASP A 158 5.69 -2.36 -17.08
N LYS A 159 5.64 -3.46 -16.31
CA LYS A 159 4.56 -4.46 -16.36
C LYS A 159 3.55 -4.26 -15.22
N TYR A 160 2.33 -4.74 -15.42
CA TYR A 160 1.23 -4.60 -14.46
C TYR A 160 1.09 -5.82 -13.56
N LEU A 161 0.85 -5.61 -12.26
CA LEU A 161 0.44 -6.65 -11.33
C LEU A 161 -0.85 -7.31 -11.83
N HIS A 162 -0.82 -8.61 -12.05
CA HIS A 162 -1.80 -9.33 -12.84
C HIS A 162 -2.16 -10.67 -12.19
N LEU A 163 -3.45 -10.98 -12.18
CA LEU A 163 -3.95 -12.29 -11.78
C LEU A 163 -4.19 -13.12 -13.04
N THR A 164 -3.42 -14.20 -13.23
CA THR A 164 -3.35 -14.93 -14.50
C THR A 164 -4.60 -15.78 -14.75
N GLY A 165 -5.20 -16.29 -13.67
CA GLY A 165 -6.31 -17.25 -13.71
C GLY A 165 -5.85 -18.69 -13.47
N ASP A 166 -4.55 -18.97 -13.68
CA ASP A 166 -3.93 -20.25 -13.34
C ASP A 166 -4.00 -20.48 -11.83
N THR A 167 -4.22 -21.74 -11.44
CA THR A 167 -4.50 -22.12 -10.06
C THR A 167 -3.49 -23.14 -9.56
N TYR A 168 -2.93 -22.90 -8.38
CA TYR A 168 -1.99 -23.82 -7.75
C TYR A 168 -2.69 -25.06 -7.18
N GLY A 169 -1.93 -26.17 -7.19
CA GLY A 169 -2.24 -27.39 -6.44
C GLY A 169 -1.72 -27.32 -4.99
N ARG A 170 -1.42 -28.48 -4.40
CA ARG A 170 -0.83 -28.54 -3.05
C ARG A 170 0.56 -27.87 -3.01
N PRO A 171 0.97 -27.26 -1.89
CA PRO A 171 0.24 -27.13 -0.62
C PRO A 171 -0.79 -25.99 -0.57
N ILE A 172 -0.81 -25.09 -1.56
CA ILE A 172 -1.63 -23.86 -1.60
C ILE A 172 -2.84 -24.00 -2.55
N HIS A 173 -3.52 -25.14 -2.44
CA HIS A 173 -4.55 -25.55 -3.40
C HIS A 173 -5.66 -24.50 -3.54
N GLY A 174 -5.98 -24.14 -4.78
CA GLY A 174 -7.07 -23.22 -5.10
C GLY A 174 -6.68 -21.75 -5.09
N GLN A 175 -5.48 -21.40 -4.65
CA GLN A 175 -4.95 -20.05 -4.80
C GLN A 175 -4.49 -19.82 -6.24
N LYS A 176 -4.68 -18.60 -6.76
CA LYS A 176 -4.34 -18.25 -8.14
C LYS A 176 -2.95 -17.64 -8.26
N GLU A 177 -2.32 -17.81 -9.41
CA GLU A 177 -1.03 -17.19 -9.71
C GLU A 177 -1.18 -15.68 -9.89
N ILE A 178 -0.25 -14.95 -9.26
CA ILE A 178 0.00 -13.53 -9.47
C ILE A 178 1.31 -13.40 -10.23
N SER A 179 1.32 -12.55 -11.25
CA SER A 179 2.49 -12.27 -12.09
C SER A 179 2.48 -10.82 -12.56
N CYS A 180 3.51 -10.43 -13.30
CA CYS A 180 3.61 -9.16 -14.00
C CYS A 180 3.32 -9.37 -15.50
N TYR A 181 2.36 -8.61 -16.04
CA TYR A 181 1.89 -8.73 -17.42
C TYR A 181 2.03 -7.39 -18.18
N PRO A 182 2.51 -7.36 -19.44
CA PRO A 182 2.87 -6.11 -20.13
C PRO A 182 1.67 -5.23 -20.52
N ASN A 183 0.47 -5.80 -20.71
CA ASN A 183 -0.67 -5.06 -21.26
C ASN A 183 -1.75 -4.81 -20.21
N ALA A 184 -2.35 -3.62 -20.22
CA ALA A 184 -3.51 -3.32 -19.38
C ALA A 184 -4.75 -4.11 -19.85
N ASN A 185 -5.46 -4.75 -18.91
CA ASN A 185 -6.71 -5.48 -19.14
C ASN A 185 -7.55 -5.54 -17.84
N ASN A 186 -8.60 -6.37 -17.80
CA ASN A 186 -9.46 -6.48 -16.62
C ASN A 186 -8.84 -7.33 -15.50
N GLN A 187 -7.90 -8.23 -15.83
CA GLN A 187 -7.22 -9.11 -14.87
C GLN A 187 -6.14 -8.40 -14.07
N ASN A 188 -5.71 -7.20 -14.48
CA ASN A 188 -4.82 -6.34 -13.71
C ASN A 188 -5.52 -5.10 -13.13
N LEU A 189 -6.85 -5.16 -12.98
CA LEU A 189 -7.63 -4.12 -12.33
C LEU A 189 -7.92 -4.51 -10.87
N TRP A 190 -7.53 -3.66 -9.94
CA TRP A 190 -7.55 -3.91 -8.51
C TRP A 190 -8.32 -2.84 -7.75
N LYS A 191 -8.88 -3.18 -6.58
CA LYS A 191 -9.57 -2.25 -5.68
C LYS A 191 -9.18 -2.55 -4.24
N VAL A 192 -9.09 -1.51 -3.41
CA VAL A 192 -8.92 -1.73 -1.97
C VAL A 192 -10.22 -2.21 -1.33
N ASP A 193 -10.11 -3.06 -0.31
CA ASP A 193 -11.24 -3.54 0.50
C ASP A 193 -10.78 -3.80 1.94
N ALA A 194 -11.75 -3.86 2.86
CA ALA A 194 -11.56 -4.22 4.27
C ALA A 194 -10.39 -3.51 4.97
N GLY A 195 -10.14 -2.24 4.63
CA GLY A 195 -8.96 -1.50 5.07
C GLY A 195 -9.16 -0.61 6.31
N VAL A 196 -8.04 -0.33 6.98
CA VAL A 196 -7.87 0.69 8.01
C VAL A 196 -7.08 1.85 7.41
N TYR A 197 -7.74 2.99 7.24
CA TYR A 197 -7.17 4.15 6.54
C TYR A 197 -6.73 5.24 7.53
N VAL A 198 -5.47 5.63 7.44
CA VAL A 198 -4.86 6.59 8.37
C VAL A 198 -5.30 8.02 8.00
N ARG A 199 -5.72 8.80 8.99
CA ARG A 199 -6.04 10.22 8.77
C ARG A 199 -4.77 11.07 8.90
N PRO A 200 -4.66 12.20 8.17
CA PRO A 200 -3.61 13.18 8.41
C PRO A 200 -3.61 13.59 9.89
N SER A 201 -2.44 13.70 10.51
CA SER A 201 -2.33 14.26 11.86
C SER A 201 -2.73 15.74 11.81
N SER A 202 -3.75 16.13 12.58
CA SER A 202 -4.16 17.52 12.74
C SER A 202 -3.28 18.31 13.70
N GLU A 203 -2.27 17.69 14.30
CA GLU A 203 -1.35 18.36 15.21
C GLU A 203 -0.24 19.05 14.41
N PRO A 204 -0.04 20.37 14.59
CA PRO A 204 1.19 21.01 14.18
C PRO A 204 2.34 20.25 14.83
N GLN A 205 3.34 19.82 14.05
CA GLN A 205 4.62 19.45 14.64
C GLN A 205 5.09 20.67 15.44
N LEU A 206 5.03 20.59 16.76
CA LEU A 206 5.71 21.54 17.62
C LEU A 206 7.20 21.39 17.29
N SER A 207 7.71 22.29 16.47
CA SER A 207 9.14 22.51 16.33
C SER A 207 9.63 22.96 17.69
N ILE A 208 10.15 22.04 18.50
CA ILE A 208 10.94 22.44 19.67
C ILE A 208 12.12 23.22 19.10
N PRO A 209 12.28 24.52 19.40
CA PRO A 209 13.45 25.26 18.97
C PRO A 209 14.67 24.59 19.57
N ASN A 210 15.70 24.32 18.75
CA ASN A 210 16.96 23.69 19.16
C ASN A 210 17.81 24.53 20.14
N ASN A 211 17.24 25.52 20.81
CA ASN A 211 17.92 26.38 21.77
C ASN A 211 17.24 26.30 23.13
N GLU A 212 17.39 25.18 23.84
CA GLU A 212 17.34 25.18 25.32
C GLU A 212 17.89 23.93 26.02
N PHE A 213 18.55 23.01 25.29
CA PHE A 213 19.12 21.79 25.90
C PHE A 213 20.60 21.87 26.29
N ASN A 214 21.23 23.05 26.29
CA ASN A 214 22.67 23.17 26.54
C ASN A 214 23.08 24.21 27.58
N ALA A 215 22.30 24.40 28.65
CA ALA A 215 22.71 25.29 29.74
C ALA A 215 22.58 24.74 31.16
N HIS A 216 22.12 23.50 31.40
CA HIS A 216 21.95 22.99 32.79
C HIS A 216 22.37 21.55 33.07
N SER A 217 23.20 20.92 32.22
CA SER A 217 23.77 19.59 32.52
C SER A 217 25.19 19.62 33.08
N GLN A 218 25.63 20.73 33.69
CA GLN A 218 26.89 20.81 34.42
C GLN A 218 26.65 21.24 35.87
N SER A 219 26.15 20.32 36.68
CA SER A 219 26.17 20.34 38.15
C SER A 219 25.42 19.10 38.61
N ILE A 220 25.82 18.47 39.70
CA ILE A 220 25.26 17.24 40.28
C ILE A 220 25.84 15.94 39.69
N TYR A 221 27.16 15.78 39.78
CA TYR A 221 27.79 14.47 40.03
C TYR A 221 29.09 14.69 40.80
N THR A 222 28.97 15.23 42.01
CA THR A 222 29.97 15.07 43.07
C THR A 222 29.18 14.99 44.37
N ASP A 223 29.11 13.81 44.96
CA ASP A 223 29.31 13.66 46.40
C ASP A 223 29.68 12.20 46.70
N HIS A 224 30.91 12.05 47.18
CA HIS A 224 31.41 10.89 47.89
C HIS A 224 30.53 10.63 49.12
N VAL A 225 30.25 9.35 49.39
CA VAL A 225 30.00 8.91 50.77
C VAL A 225 30.73 7.60 51.00
N ASP A 226 31.75 7.68 51.85
CA ASP A 226 32.50 6.58 52.42
C ASP A 226 31.59 5.72 53.32
N TYR A 227 31.83 4.41 53.33
CA TYR A 227 31.49 3.55 54.45
C TYR A 227 32.61 2.54 54.69
N GLU A 228 33.48 2.85 55.65
CA GLU A 228 34.14 1.83 56.47
C GLU A 228 33.21 1.50 57.65
N LEU A 229 32.89 0.21 57.81
CA LEU A 229 33.13 -0.63 59.00
C LEU A 229 32.72 -2.08 58.68
#